data_AF-G9I917-F1
#
_entry.id   AF-G9I917-F1
#
_cell.length_a   1.000
_cell.length_b   1.000
_cell.length_c   1.000
_cell.angle_alpha   90.00
_cell.angle_beta   90.00
_cell.angle_gamma   90.00
#
_symmetry.space_group_name_H-M   'P 1'
#
loop_
_entity.id
_entity.type
_entity.pdbx_description
1 polymer ?
#
loop_
_entity_poly.entity_id
_entity_poly.type
_entity_poly.pdbx_seq_one_letter_code
_entity_poly.pdbx_strand_id
1 'polypeptide(L)'
;FLNSSYNRQQIYVRSTDYDRTLMSAQTNLAGLYPPEGSQIWNPDIHWQPIPVHTVPASEDRLLKFPSRDCPRYYDLMRETIQSPDY
;
A
#
# COMPACT_ATOMS: atom_id res chain seq x y z
N PHE A 1 -16.09 6.48 -12.35
CA PHE A 1 -15.31 5.27 -11.97
C PHE A 1 -15.33 5.11 -10.45
N LEU A 2 -14.79 6.08 -9.69
CA LEU A 2 -14.97 6.16 -8.23
C LEU A 2 -16.11 7.14 -7.88
N ASN A 3 -16.78 6.91 -6.75
CA ASN A 3 -17.68 7.89 -6.15
C ASN A 3 -16.86 9.04 -5.53
N SER A 4 -17.48 10.22 -5.34
CA SER A 4 -16.80 11.35 -4.67
C SER A 4 -16.52 11.06 -3.20
N SER A 5 -17.49 10.45 -2.50
CA SER A 5 -17.35 10.08 -1.08
C SER A 5 -16.83 8.65 -0.91
N TYR A 6 -16.09 8.41 0.18
CA TYR A 6 -15.52 7.10 0.48
C TYR A 6 -16.62 6.05 0.72
N ASN A 7 -16.44 4.86 0.17
CA ASN A 7 -17.29 3.70 0.43
C ASN A 7 -16.42 2.46 0.62
N ARG A 8 -16.54 1.82 1.79
CA ARG A 8 -15.72 0.65 2.16
C ARG A 8 -15.95 -0.59 1.31
N GLN A 9 -17.09 -0.69 0.61
CA GLN A 9 -17.39 -1.78 -0.32
C GLN A 9 -16.80 -1.56 -1.72
N GLN A 10 -16.35 -0.34 -2.04
CA GLN A 10 -15.84 0.01 -3.37
C GLN A 10 -14.31 -0.04 -3.48
N ILE A 11 -13.61 0.20 -2.38
CA ILE A 11 -12.14 0.22 -2.38
C ILE A 11 -11.55 -0.65 -1.27
N TYR A 12 -10.40 -1.25 -1.58
CA TYR A 12 -9.55 -1.94 -0.62
C TYR A 12 -8.12 -1.43 -0.80
N VAL A 13 -7.46 -1.07 0.29
CA VAL A 13 -6.11 -0.52 0.27
C VAL A 13 -5.20 -1.42 1.10
N ARG A 14 -4.14 -1.91 0.47
CA ARG A 14 -3.09 -2.70 1.13
C ARG A 14 -1.74 -2.04 0.87
N SER A 15 -0.92 -1.98 1.91
CA SER A 15 0.45 -1.47 1.84
C SER A 15 1.42 -2.48 2.46
N THR A 16 2.71 -2.32 2.21
CA THR A 16 3.74 -3.04 2.97
C THR A 16 3.86 -2.46 4.38
N ASP A 17 4.31 -3.27 5.34
CA ASP A 17 4.53 -2.87 6.73
C ASP A 17 5.84 -2.09 6.90
N TYR A 18 5.89 -0.92 6.29
CA TYR A 18 6.93 0.09 6.47
C TYR A 18 6.26 1.46 6.62
N ASP A 19 6.74 2.27 7.56
CA ASP A 19 6.19 3.61 7.82
C ASP A 19 6.04 4.43 6.54
N ARG A 20 7.07 4.46 5.69
CA ARG A 20 7.04 5.21 4.43
C ARG A 20 5.87 4.79 3.51
N THR A 21 5.53 3.50 3.46
CA THR A 21 4.47 3.00 2.57
C THR A 21 3.09 3.11 3.20
N LEU A 22 2.98 3.02 4.53
CA LEU A 22 1.74 3.27 5.25
C LEU A 22 1.37 4.75 5.20
N MET A 23 2.32 5.64 5.52
CA MET A 23 2.14 7.10 5.44
C MET A 23 1.81 7.54 4.02
N SER A 24 2.53 7.02 3.01
CA SER A 24 2.23 7.37 1.61
C SER A 24 0.80 7.00 1.21
N ALA A 25 0.32 5.81 1.61
CA ALA A 25 -1.06 5.39 1.33
C ALA A 25 -2.08 6.28 2.05
N GLN A 26 -1.85 6.59 3.32
CA GLN A 26 -2.73 7.47 4.10
C GLN A 26 -2.79 8.90 3.53
N THR A 27 -1.65 9.48 3.16
CA THR A 27 -1.59 10.81 2.54
C THR A 27 -2.26 10.82 1.16
N ASN A 28 -2.07 9.76 0.37
CA ASN A 28 -2.78 9.61 -0.91
C ASN A 28 -4.30 9.58 -0.69
N LEU A 29 -4.78 8.79 0.27
CA LEU A 29 -6.20 8.68 0.60
C LEU A 29 -6.80 9.98 1.13
N ALA A 30 -6.03 10.76 1.89
CA ALA A 30 -6.46 12.08 2.35
C ALA A 30 -6.76 13.03 1.18
N GLY A 31 -5.98 12.95 0.09
CA GLY A 31 -6.25 13.72 -1.14
C GLY A 31 -7.31 13.10 -2.04
N LEU A 32 -7.42 11.77 -2.06
CA LEU A 32 -8.38 11.04 -2.90
C LEU A 32 -9.82 11.13 -2.39
N TYR A 33 -10.01 11.16 -1.06
CA TYR A 33 -11.33 11.16 -0.41
C TYR A 33 -11.40 12.20 0.72
N PRO A 34 -11.38 13.50 0.39
CA PRO A 34 -11.77 14.52 1.36
C PRO A 34 -13.20 14.24 1.88
N PRO A 35 -13.47 14.42 3.18
CA PRO A 35 -14.80 14.14 3.73
C PRO A 35 -15.85 15.13 3.20
N GLU A 36 -17.02 14.61 2.84
CA GLU A 36 -18.16 15.39 2.36
C GLU A 36 -19.43 15.03 3.15
N GLY A 37 -20.31 16.00 3.38
CA GLY A 37 -21.60 15.80 4.02
C GLY A 37 -21.51 15.06 5.36
N SER A 38 -22.14 13.90 5.45
CA SER A 38 -22.17 13.09 6.68
C SER A 38 -20.83 12.43 7.04
N GLN A 39 -19.82 12.45 6.16
CA GLN A 39 -18.48 11.93 6.45
C GLN A 39 -17.58 12.97 7.14
N ILE A 40 -18.02 14.22 7.25
CA ILE A 40 -17.33 15.26 8.02
C ILE A 40 -17.60 15.00 9.51
N TRP A 41 -16.66 14.33 10.17
CA TRP A 41 -16.73 14.07 11.61
C TRP A 41 -16.24 15.26 12.45
N ASN A 42 -15.43 16.13 11.86
CA ASN A 42 -14.87 17.34 12.49
C ASN A 42 -14.91 18.51 11.50
N PRO A 43 -15.54 19.64 11.83
CA PRO A 43 -15.68 20.78 10.92
C PRO A 43 -14.35 21.52 10.65
N ASP A 44 -13.38 21.42 11.56
CA ASP A 44 -12.08 22.09 11.44
C ASP A 44 -11.03 21.21 10.75
N ILE A 45 -11.27 19.90 10.67
CA ILE A 45 -10.34 18.91 10.10
C ILE A 45 -10.98 18.26 8.87
N HIS A 46 -10.54 18.70 7.68
CA HIS A 46 -10.98 18.17 6.39
C HIS A 46 -10.29 16.83 6.03
N TRP A 47 -10.26 15.90 6.98
CA TRP A 47 -9.68 14.56 6.82
C TRP A 47 -10.61 13.52 7.47
N GLN A 48 -10.70 12.34 6.84
CA GLN A 48 -11.38 11.19 7.42
C GLN A 48 -10.44 9.98 7.49
N PRO A 49 -10.58 9.14 8.54
CA PRO A 49 -9.82 7.90 8.62
C PRO A 49 -10.30 6.91 7.57
N ILE A 50 -9.39 6.44 6.71
CA ILE A 50 -9.63 5.36 5.76
C ILE A 50 -8.62 4.23 6.05
N PRO A 51 -9.08 2.98 6.19
CA PRO A 51 -8.21 1.87 6.58
C PRO A 51 -7.17 1.55 5.50
N VAL A 52 -5.92 1.38 5.94
CA VAL A 52 -4.83 0.81 5.14
C VAL A 52 -4.45 -0.51 5.78
N HIS A 53 -4.70 -1.61 5.07
CA HIS A 53 -4.39 -2.95 5.55
C HIS A 53 -2.92 -3.29 5.31
N THR A 54 -2.32 -4.02 6.24
CA THR A 54 -0.95 -4.50 6.12
C THR A 54 -0.83 -5.87 6.78
N VAL A 55 0.30 -6.54 6.55
CA VAL A 55 0.72 -7.75 7.26
C VAL A 55 2.19 -7.58 7.63
N PRO A 56 2.69 -8.22 8.70
CA PRO A 56 4.09 -8.09 9.10
C PRO A 56 5.05 -8.28 7.92
N ALA A 57 6.10 -7.47 7.84
CA ALA A 57 7.01 -7.50 6.70
C ALA A 57 7.68 -8.87 6.47
N SER A 58 7.81 -9.73 7.50
CA SER A 58 8.31 -11.10 7.37
C SER A 58 7.31 -12.06 6.71
N GLU A 59 6.02 -11.74 6.76
CA GLU A 59 4.92 -12.58 6.29
C GLU A 59 4.32 -12.09 4.96
N ASP A 60 4.72 -10.90 4.50
CA ASP A 60 4.21 -10.35 3.24
C ASP A 60 4.79 -11.07 2.02
N ARG A 61 3.97 -11.94 1.43
CA ARG A 61 4.26 -12.69 0.21
C ARG A 61 3.73 -12.04 -1.07
N LEU A 62 3.08 -10.87 -0.96
CA LEU A 62 2.36 -10.25 -2.07
C LEU A 62 2.95 -8.91 -2.51
N LEU A 63 3.30 -8.00 -1.59
CA LEU A 63 3.79 -6.66 -1.97
C LEU A 63 5.28 -6.47 -1.69
N LYS A 64 5.85 -7.25 -0.77
CA LYS A 64 7.27 -7.17 -0.43
C LYS A 64 8.09 -8.11 -1.33
N PHE A 65 8.92 -7.51 -2.18
CA PHE A 65 9.89 -8.23 -3.00
C PHE A 65 11.32 -7.75 -2.71
N PRO A 66 12.33 -8.62 -2.87
CA PRO A 66 12.21 -10.04 -3.23
C PRO A 66 11.68 -10.91 -2.08
N SER A 67 11.06 -12.05 -2.44
CA SER A 67 10.65 -13.05 -1.45
C SER A 67 11.89 -13.59 -0.74
N ARG A 68 11.94 -13.48 0.59
CA ARG A 68 13.12 -13.86 1.39
C ARG A 68 13.41 -15.37 1.35
N ASP A 69 12.36 -16.19 1.26
CA ASP A 69 12.48 -17.65 1.31
C ASP A 69 12.37 -18.28 -0.09
N CYS A 70 13.13 -17.74 -1.05
CA CYS A 70 13.17 -18.24 -2.41
C CYS A 70 14.62 -18.49 -2.87
N PRO A 71 15.22 -19.66 -2.57
CA PRO A 71 16.58 -19.98 -2.98
C PRO A 71 16.81 -19.84 -4.49
N ARG A 72 15.83 -20.29 -5.30
CA ARG A 72 15.92 -20.20 -6.77
C ARG A 72 16.01 -18.76 -7.28
N TYR A 73 15.36 -17.81 -6.61
CA TYR A 73 15.49 -16.38 -6.97
C TYR A 73 16.93 -15.91 -6.81
N TYR A 74 17.62 -16.31 -5.74
CA TYR A 74 19.01 -15.91 -5.52
C TYR A 74 19.98 -16.57 -6.50
N ASP A 75 19.75 -17.82 -6.88
CA ASP A 75 20.54 -18.49 -7.92
C ASP A 75 20.36 -17.79 -9.27
N LEU A 76 19.11 -17.54 -9.67
CA LEU A 76 18.80 -16.81 -10.91
C LEU A 76 19.37 -15.38 -10.92
N MET A 77 19.31 -14.69 -9.78
CA MET A 77 19.91 -13.35 -9.65
C MET A 77 21.43 -13.41 -9.86
N ARG A 78 22.10 -14.42 -9.31
CA ARG A 78 23.54 -14.62 -9.48
C ARG A 78 23.90 -14.95 -10.93
N GLU A 79 23.15 -15.85 -11.56
CA GLU A 79 23.30 -16.20 -12.98
C GLU A 79 23.11 -14.95 -13.86
N THR A 80 22.11 -14.11 -13.57
CA THR A 80 21.83 -12.88 -14.33
C THR A 80 22.96 -11.86 -14.23
N ILE A 81 23.51 -11.63 -13.02
CA ILE A 81 24.62 -10.69 -12.82
C ILE A 81 25.90 -11.13 -13.56
N GLN A 82 26.04 -12.42 -13.87
CA GLN A 82 27.20 -12.98 -14.58
C GLN A 82 26.97 -13.09 -16.10
N SER A 83 25.77 -12.78 -16.60
CA SER A 83 25.48 -12.90 -18.02
C SER A 83 26.13 -11.75 -18.81
N PRO A 84 26.43 -11.94 -20.10
CA PRO A 84 26.99 -10.87 -20.95
C PRO A 84 26.09 -9.64 -21.12
N ASP A 85 24.80 -9.77 -20.81
CA ASP A 85 23.80 -8.71 -20.98
C ASP A 85 23.72 -7.76 -19.77
N TYR A 86 24.37 -8.11 -18.65
CA TYR A 86 24.46 -7.29 -17.43
C TYR A 86 25.76 -6.50 -17.39
#